data_AF-A0A955HK97-F1
#
_entry.id   AF-A0A955HK97-F1
#
_cell.length_a   1.000
_cell.length_b   1.000
_cell.length_c   1.000
_cell.angle_alpha   90.00
_cell.angle_beta   90.00
_cell.angle_gamma   90.00
#
_symmetry.space_group_name_H-M   'P 1'
#
loop_
_entity.id
_entity.type
_entity.pdbx_description
1 polymer ?
#
loop_
_entity_poly.entity_id
_entity_poly.type
_entity_poly.pdbx_seq_one_letter_code
_entity_poly.pdbx_strand_id
1 'polypeptide(L)'
;GGGGTGGTITINVHRNTLHVAPSSVRFSVDLSLSNFDTAGPTGDATYDARLHDLIYLWDFDDPGTWTAPVQNLAAHKNRNAGKGPIEANMYRTPGTYNPSVLVIEPSSGKTATASVSVVVTDPDEVFAGNKTICINPVGDNDFSGAPVGALTYEVAQFQDGEGTVWRNHAEEGVIKRFLFKGGAT
;
A
#
# COMPACT_ATOMS: atom_id res chain seq x y z
N GLY A 1 -28.00 11.66 21.03
CA GLY A 1 -28.32 12.44 19.81
C GLY A 1 -28.96 11.50 18.82
N GLY A 2 -29.98 11.95 18.09
CA GLY A 2 -30.57 11.18 17.00
C GLY A 2 -29.58 11.12 15.84
N GLY A 3 -29.06 9.93 15.54
CA GLY A 3 -28.05 9.74 14.49
C GLY A 3 -28.66 10.00 13.11
N GLY A 4 -28.28 11.12 12.51
CA GLY A 4 -28.56 11.41 11.10
C GLY A 4 -27.47 10.86 10.18
N THR A 5 -27.65 11.00 8.87
CA THR A 5 -26.55 10.79 7.93
C THR A 5 -25.58 11.97 8.00
N GLY A 6 -24.28 11.68 7.88
CA GLY A 6 -23.18 12.62 7.67
C GLY A 6 -22.98 13.02 6.20
N GLY A 7 -23.91 12.63 5.32
CA GLY A 7 -23.92 13.01 3.92
C GLY A 7 -23.07 12.08 3.06
N THR A 8 -22.59 12.59 1.92
CA THR A 8 -21.74 11.83 1.00
C THR A 8 -20.27 12.09 1.31
N ILE A 9 -19.50 11.01 1.45
CA ILE A 9 -18.04 11.06 1.56
C ILE A 9 -17.44 10.19 0.46
N THR A 10 -16.20 10.46 0.06
CA THR A 10 -15.47 9.59 -0.88
C THR A 10 -14.07 9.29 -0.36
N ILE A 11 -13.42 8.28 -0.95
CA ILE A 11 -12.04 7.90 -0.60
C ILE A 11 -11.13 8.28 -1.77
N ASN A 12 -10.14 9.13 -1.50
CA ASN A 12 -9.03 9.38 -2.40
C ASN A 12 -7.95 8.32 -2.20
N VAL A 13 -7.48 7.73 -3.30
CA VAL A 13 -6.46 6.68 -3.30
C VAL A 13 -5.17 7.23 -3.92
N HIS A 14 -4.07 7.13 -3.17
CA HIS A 14 -2.74 7.53 -3.58
C HIS A 14 -1.80 6.31 -3.55
N ARG A 15 -1.28 5.92 -4.71
CA ARG A 15 -0.38 4.77 -4.88
C ARG A 15 0.48 4.95 -6.13
N ASN A 16 1.49 4.11 -6.29
CA ASN A 16 2.29 4.06 -7.53
C ASN A 16 1.43 3.57 -8.71
N THR A 17 1.89 3.76 -9.94
CA THR A 17 1.17 3.33 -11.16
C THR A 17 1.31 1.83 -11.46
N LEU A 18 2.27 1.15 -10.84
CA LEU A 18 2.55 -0.26 -11.09
C LEU A 18 1.46 -1.18 -10.55
N HIS A 19 0.92 -0.86 -9.37
CA HIS A 19 -0.13 -1.65 -8.73
C HIS A 19 0.26 -3.11 -8.47
N VAL A 20 1.54 -3.41 -8.31
CA VAL A 20 2.08 -4.77 -8.13
C VAL A 20 2.30 -5.08 -6.65
N ALA A 21 2.04 -6.31 -6.21
CA ALA A 21 2.34 -6.75 -4.85
C ALA A 21 3.87 -6.79 -4.57
N PRO A 22 4.32 -6.39 -3.37
CA PRO A 22 3.56 -5.69 -2.34
C PRO A 22 3.25 -4.23 -2.76
N SER A 23 2.00 -3.81 -2.62
CA SER A 23 1.52 -2.48 -3.01
C SER A 23 1.17 -1.64 -1.79
N SER A 24 1.94 -0.58 -1.54
CA SER A 24 1.58 0.45 -0.56
C SER A 24 0.52 1.38 -1.13
N VAL A 25 -0.55 1.60 -0.38
CA VAL A 25 -1.66 2.47 -0.75
C VAL A 25 -1.96 3.41 0.41
N ARG A 26 -1.99 4.71 0.12
CA ARG A 26 -2.44 5.74 1.05
C ARG A 26 -3.87 6.15 0.70
N PHE A 27 -4.70 6.26 1.72
CA PHE A 27 -6.09 6.66 1.64
C PHE A 27 -6.29 7.98 2.36
N SER A 28 -7.19 8.82 1.86
CA SER A 28 -7.71 9.98 2.59
C SER A 28 -9.19 10.15 2.29
N VAL A 29 -9.94 10.64 3.27
CA VAL A 29 -11.39 10.89 3.10
C VAL A 29 -11.63 12.28 2.53
N ASP A 30 -12.40 12.36 1.44
CA ASP A 30 -12.97 13.62 0.98
C ASP A 30 -14.34 13.85 1.63
N LEU A 31 -14.46 15.01 2.28
CA LEU A 31 -15.63 15.47 3.02
C LEU A 31 -16.33 16.64 2.33
N SER A 32 -15.98 16.97 1.09
CA SER A 32 -16.51 18.12 0.34
C SER A 32 -18.02 18.12 0.17
N LEU A 33 -18.64 16.93 0.13
CA LEU A 33 -20.09 16.72 0.01
C LEU A 33 -20.74 16.17 1.30
N SER A 34 -20.01 16.23 2.42
CA SER A 34 -20.52 15.80 3.72
C SER A 34 -21.43 16.88 4.33
N ASN A 35 -22.27 16.48 5.29
CA ASN A 35 -23.16 17.38 6.03
C ASN A 35 -23.00 17.23 7.56
N PHE A 36 -21.81 16.82 8.01
CA PHE A 36 -21.43 16.86 9.42
C PHE A 36 -21.56 18.28 9.98
N ASP A 37 -21.91 18.39 11.27
CA ASP A 37 -22.05 19.68 11.95
C ASP A 37 -20.68 20.32 12.27
N THR A 38 -19.62 19.50 12.27
CA THR A 38 -18.23 19.89 12.44
C THR A 38 -17.80 20.72 11.24
N ALA A 39 -17.46 21.98 11.50
CA ALA A 39 -17.11 22.93 10.46
C ALA A 39 -15.86 22.49 9.68
N GLY A 40 -15.97 22.49 8.36
CA GLY A 40 -14.80 22.44 7.49
C GLY A 40 -14.08 23.80 7.40
N PRO A 41 -12.92 23.85 6.73
CA PRO A 41 -12.22 25.10 6.44
C PRO A 41 -13.11 26.04 5.61
N THR A 42 -13.01 27.34 5.85
CA THR A 42 -13.73 28.38 5.10
C THR A 42 -12.75 29.37 4.47
N GLY A 43 -13.03 29.82 3.24
CA GLY A 43 -12.13 30.71 2.49
C GLY A 43 -10.74 30.09 2.32
N ASP A 44 -9.70 30.86 2.68
CA ASP A 44 -8.30 30.43 2.59
C ASP A 44 -7.77 29.77 3.88
N ALA A 45 -8.65 29.40 4.82
CA ALA A 45 -8.24 28.78 6.07
C ALA A 45 -7.63 27.38 5.83
N THR A 46 -6.47 27.13 6.44
CA THR A 46 -5.80 25.82 6.39
C THR A 46 -6.22 24.87 7.51
N TYR A 47 -6.86 25.40 8.56
CA TYR A 47 -7.35 24.61 9.69
C TYR A 47 -8.65 23.89 9.33
N ASP A 48 -8.69 22.58 9.58
CA ASP A 48 -9.86 21.73 9.39
C ASP A 48 -10.17 20.95 10.67
N ALA A 49 -11.22 21.35 11.38
CA ALA A 49 -11.68 20.71 12.62
C ALA A 49 -12.06 19.25 12.40
N ARG A 50 -12.55 18.92 11.20
CA ARG A 50 -13.02 17.57 10.85
C ARG A 50 -11.92 16.53 10.96
N LEU A 51 -10.65 16.90 10.86
CA LEU A 51 -9.52 15.98 10.98
C LEU A 51 -9.32 15.40 12.39
N HIS A 52 -9.81 16.09 13.43
CA HIS A 52 -9.63 15.68 14.83
C HIS A 52 -10.93 15.60 15.64
N ASP A 53 -12.00 16.25 15.18
CA ASP A 53 -13.30 16.19 15.85
C ASP A 53 -14.17 15.02 15.33
N LEU A 54 -13.92 14.53 14.11
CA LEU A 54 -14.55 13.33 13.58
C LEU A 54 -13.72 12.07 13.89
N ILE A 55 -14.40 10.96 14.10
CA ILE A 55 -13.78 9.63 14.25
C ILE A 55 -13.82 8.92 12.92
N TYR A 56 -12.66 8.39 12.49
CA TYR A 56 -12.51 7.63 11.25
C TYR A 56 -12.08 6.22 11.59
N LEU A 57 -12.83 5.23 11.10
CA LEU A 57 -12.56 3.81 11.32
C LEU A 57 -12.45 3.13 9.95
N TRP A 58 -11.27 2.60 9.65
CA TRP A 58 -10.99 1.93 8.38
C TRP A 58 -11.09 0.42 8.50
N ASP A 59 -11.63 -0.21 7.45
CA ASP A 59 -11.51 -1.62 7.14
C ASP A 59 -10.80 -1.74 5.79
N PHE A 60 -9.66 -2.42 5.72
CA PHE A 60 -8.84 -2.46 4.50
C PHE A 60 -9.18 -3.61 3.55
N ASP A 61 -10.11 -4.50 3.91
CA ASP A 61 -10.39 -5.78 3.23
C ASP A 61 -9.14 -6.70 3.11
N ASP A 62 -8.14 -6.51 3.96
CA ASP A 62 -6.87 -7.26 4.03
C ASP A 62 -6.73 -7.98 5.39
N PRO A 63 -7.41 -9.13 5.57
CA PRO A 63 -7.48 -9.79 6.86
C PRO A 63 -6.10 -10.28 7.37
N GLY A 64 -5.96 -10.23 8.69
CA GLY A 64 -4.92 -10.89 9.47
C GLY A 64 -4.03 -9.95 10.26
N THR A 65 -2.88 -10.45 10.74
CA THR A 65 -2.11 -9.77 11.79
C THR A 65 -0.63 -9.59 11.47
N TRP A 66 -0.06 -8.43 11.77
CA TRP A 66 1.38 -8.19 11.73
C TRP A 66 2.08 -9.10 12.73
N THR A 67 3.15 -9.77 12.28
CA THR A 67 3.99 -10.64 13.13
C THR A 67 5.08 -9.86 13.85
N ALA A 68 5.42 -8.66 13.37
CA ALA A 68 6.40 -7.75 13.97
C ALA A 68 5.82 -6.32 14.06
N PRO A 69 6.22 -5.53 15.08
CA PRO A 69 7.03 -5.94 16.23
C PRO A 69 6.26 -6.90 17.16
N VAL A 70 6.98 -7.82 17.81
CA VAL A 70 6.35 -8.93 18.56
C VAL A 70 5.72 -8.48 19.89
N GLN A 71 6.18 -7.37 20.47
CA GLN A 71 5.72 -6.85 21.77
C GLN A 71 4.51 -5.91 21.70
N ASN A 72 3.82 -5.84 20.55
CA ASN A 72 2.58 -5.09 20.44
C ASN A 72 1.37 -5.87 20.98
N LEU A 73 0.41 -5.13 21.53
CA LEU A 73 -0.92 -5.65 21.85
C LEU A 73 -1.57 -6.24 20.59
N ALA A 74 -2.34 -7.31 20.74
CA ALA A 74 -2.99 -7.99 19.62
C ALA A 74 -3.84 -7.05 18.77
N ALA A 75 -4.55 -6.10 19.39
CA ALA A 75 -5.34 -5.09 18.70
C ALA A 75 -4.51 -4.20 17.76
N HIS A 76 -3.25 -3.93 18.09
CA HIS A 76 -2.34 -3.10 17.27
C HIS A 76 -1.64 -3.90 16.17
N LYS A 77 -1.86 -5.22 16.14
CA LYS A 77 -1.35 -6.10 15.09
C LYS A 77 -2.36 -6.30 13.97
N ASN A 78 -3.62 -5.88 14.12
CA ASN A 78 -4.62 -6.07 13.07
C ASN A 78 -4.23 -5.25 11.82
N ARG A 79 -3.94 -5.95 10.71
CA ARG A 79 -3.59 -5.32 9.43
C ARG A 79 -4.81 -4.75 8.72
N ASN A 80 -6.00 -5.25 9.08
CA ASN A 80 -7.24 -4.89 8.41
C ASN A 80 -7.85 -3.59 8.92
N ALA A 81 -7.28 -2.94 9.96
CA ALA A 81 -7.91 -1.81 10.61
C ALA A 81 -6.98 -0.60 10.73
N GLY A 82 -7.53 0.59 10.55
CA GLY A 82 -6.84 1.89 10.69
C GLY A 82 -7.74 2.94 11.37
N LYS A 83 -7.15 4.04 11.86
CA LYS A 83 -7.86 5.10 12.57
C LYS A 83 -7.26 6.47 12.27
N GLY A 84 -7.98 7.25 11.47
CA GLY A 84 -7.60 8.62 11.16
C GLY A 84 -8.18 9.07 9.81
N PRO A 85 -8.17 10.38 9.53
CA PRO A 85 -8.66 10.91 8.25
C PRO A 85 -7.79 10.50 7.05
N ILE A 86 -6.55 10.10 7.32
CA ILE A 86 -5.54 9.70 6.36
C ILE A 86 -4.85 8.44 6.89
N GLU A 87 -4.84 7.38 6.09
CA GLU A 87 -4.28 6.09 6.48
C GLU A 87 -3.47 5.47 5.36
N ALA A 88 -2.66 4.47 5.68
CA ALA A 88 -1.94 3.67 4.69
C ALA A 88 -2.01 2.18 5.00
N ASN A 89 -2.21 1.36 3.97
CA ASN A 89 -2.11 -0.09 4.07
C ASN A 89 -1.08 -0.65 3.06
N MET A 90 -0.46 -1.78 3.41
CA MET A 90 0.45 -2.53 2.55
C MET A 90 -0.19 -3.86 2.15
N TYR A 91 -0.76 -3.91 0.94
CA TYR A 91 -1.31 -5.13 0.37
C TYR A 91 -0.19 -6.02 -0.14
N ARG A 92 0.05 -7.14 0.55
CA ARG A 92 1.22 -8.01 0.30
C ARG A 92 0.98 -9.10 -0.75
N THR A 93 -0.28 -9.43 -1.00
CA THR A 93 -0.67 -10.46 -1.95
C THR A 93 -1.43 -9.85 -3.12
N PRO A 94 -1.35 -10.45 -4.32
CA PRO A 94 -2.22 -10.08 -5.42
C PRO A 94 -3.69 -10.33 -5.07
N GLY A 95 -4.58 -9.48 -5.56
CA GLY A 95 -5.99 -9.56 -5.26
C GLY A 95 -6.74 -8.27 -5.55
N THR A 96 -8.07 -8.35 -5.45
CA THR A 96 -8.94 -7.17 -5.43
C THR A 96 -9.44 -6.97 -4.00
N TYR A 97 -9.23 -5.77 -3.49
CA TYR A 97 -9.57 -5.36 -2.14
C TYR A 97 -10.61 -4.24 -2.20
N ASN A 98 -11.50 -4.17 -1.22
CA ASN A 98 -12.56 -3.16 -1.12
C ASN A 98 -12.47 -2.39 0.21
N PRO A 99 -11.37 -1.65 0.45
CA PRO A 99 -11.25 -0.84 1.65
C PRO A 99 -12.43 0.12 1.81
N SER A 100 -12.86 0.28 3.06
CA SER A 100 -13.97 1.13 3.45
C SER A 100 -13.64 1.94 4.70
N VAL A 101 -14.34 3.06 4.85
CA VAL A 101 -14.23 3.93 6.03
C VAL A 101 -15.62 4.22 6.58
N LEU A 102 -15.72 4.18 7.91
CA LEU A 102 -16.84 4.73 8.68
C LEU A 102 -16.37 6.02 9.35
N VAL A 103 -17.06 7.13 9.09
CA VAL A 103 -16.85 8.42 9.74
C VAL A 103 -18.00 8.69 10.70
N ILE A 104 -17.67 9.09 11.93
CA ILE A 104 -18.63 9.35 13.00
C ILE A 104 -18.37 10.75 13.57
N GLU A 105 -19.41 11.55 13.66
CA GLU A 105 -19.40 12.81 14.40
C GLU A 105 -19.90 12.59 15.84
N PRO A 106 -19.04 12.67 16.87
CA PRO A 106 -19.44 12.35 18.23
C PRO A 106 -20.50 13.30 18.81
N SER A 107 -20.48 14.57 18.41
CA SER A 107 -21.35 15.63 18.94
C SER A 107 -22.81 15.43 18.54
N SER A 108 -23.07 15.13 17.27
CA SER A 108 -24.42 14.93 16.72
C SER A 108 -24.84 13.46 16.67
N GLY A 109 -23.86 12.55 16.56
CA GLY A 109 -24.07 11.13 16.26
C GLY A 109 -24.24 10.84 14.76
N LYS A 110 -24.00 11.81 13.87
CA LYS A 110 -24.06 11.60 12.42
C LYS A 110 -22.99 10.62 11.96
N THR A 111 -23.31 9.81 10.95
CA THR A 111 -22.35 8.87 10.35
C THR A 111 -22.40 8.85 8.83
N ALA A 112 -21.25 8.60 8.21
CA ALA A 112 -21.15 8.38 6.77
C ALA A 112 -20.15 7.25 6.47
N THR A 113 -20.35 6.54 5.36
CA THR A 113 -19.46 5.48 4.90
C THR A 113 -19.07 5.67 3.45
N ALA A 114 -17.89 5.17 3.08
CA ALA A 114 -17.47 5.02 1.69
C ALA A 114 -16.64 3.76 1.52
N SER A 115 -16.59 3.24 0.29
CA SER A 115 -15.69 2.15 -0.12
C SER A 115 -15.07 2.45 -1.49
N VAL A 116 -13.92 1.85 -1.77
CA VAL A 116 -13.21 1.98 -3.04
C VAL A 116 -12.57 0.66 -3.42
N SER A 117 -12.47 0.34 -4.71
CA SER A 117 -11.80 -0.86 -5.18
C SER A 117 -10.30 -0.62 -5.38
N VAL A 118 -9.47 -1.52 -4.85
CA VAL A 118 -8.02 -1.52 -4.98
C VAL A 118 -7.59 -2.86 -5.57
N VAL A 119 -7.12 -2.83 -6.83
CA VAL A 119 -6.57 -4.01 -7.50
C VAL A 119 -5.05 -4.05 -7.31
N VAL A 120 -4.53 -5.20 -6.89
CA VAL A 120 -3.11 -5.48 -6.72
C VAL A 120 -2.76 -6.69 -7.60
N THR A 121 -1.79 -6.51 -8.49
CA THR A 121 -1.42 -7.50 -9.51
C THR A 121 -0.27 -8.38 -9.04
N ASP A 122 -0.15 -9.55 -9.66
CA ASP A 122 0.90 -10.53 -9.39
C ASP A 122 2.25 -10.07 -9.97
N PRO A 123 3.30 -9.92 -9.14
CA PRO A 123 4.62 -9.57 -9.63
C PRO A 123 5.21 -10.62 -10.59
N ASP A 124 4.85 -11.90 -10.46
CA ASP A 124 5.32 -12.95 -11.36
C ASP A 124 4.65 -12.89 -12.75
N GLU A 125 3.44 -12.34 -12.84
CA GLU A 125 2.78 -12.06 -14.11
C GLU A 125 3.33 -10.78 -14.76
N VAL A 126 3.42 -9.69 -13.99
CA VAL A 126 3.85 -8.38 -14.51
C VAL A 126 5.32 -8.40 -14.94
N PHE A 127 6.16 -9.11 -14.20
CA PHE A 127 7.60 -9.23 -14.44
C PHE A 127 8.01 -10.63 -14.94
N ALA A 128 7.15 -11.32 -15.68
CA ALA A 128 7.45 -12.64 -16.23
C ALA A 128 8.71 -12.65 -17.11
N GLY A 129 9.40 -13.81 -17.14
CA GLY A 129 10.57 -14.03 -17.98
C GLY A 129 11.72 -13.06 -17.69
N ASN A 130 12.33 -12.52 -18.76
CA ASN A 130 13.51 -11.65 -18.68
C ASN A 130 13.25 -10.25 -18.08
N LYS A 131 12.03 -9.97 -17.62
CA LYS A 131 11.71 -8.81 -16.81
C LYS A 131 12.04 -9.02 -15.33
N THR A 132 12.26 -10.26 -14.90
CA THR A 132 12.81 -10.58 -13.59
C THR A 132 14.28 -10.93 -13.70
N ILE A 133 15.05 -10.39 -12.77
CA ILE A 133 16.49 -10.63 -12.63
C ILE A 133 16.73 -11.13 -11.21
N CYS A 134 17.17 -12.37 -11.09
CA CYS A 134 17.57 -13.00 -9.84
C CYS A 134 19.08 -12.86 -9.63
N ILE A 135 19.45 -12.36 -8.46
CA ILE A 135 20.83 -12.04 -8.12
C ILE A 135 21.24 -12.86 -6.91
N ASN A 136 22.25 -13.70 -7.11
CA ASN A 136 22.87 -14.47 -6.06
C ASN A 136 24.18 -13.83 -5.59
N PRO A 137 24.64 -14.17 -4.38
CA PRO A 137 26.00 -13.88 -3.92
C PRO A 137 27.07 -14.52 -4.80
N VAL A 138 28.31 -14.05 -4.65
CA VAL A 138 29.46 -14.64 -5.33
C VAL A 138 29.62 -16.11 -4.94
N GLY A 139 29.72 -16.99 -5.93
CA GLY A 139 29.91 -18.44 -5.74
C GLY A 139 28.62 -19.23 -5.44
N ASP A 140 27.47 -18.58 -5.30
CA ASP A 140 26.17 -19.24 -5.15
C ASP A 140 25.49 -19.40 -6.52
N ASN A 141 25.61 -20.60 -7.08
CA ASN A 141 25.01 -20.95 -8.36
C ASN A 141 23.60 -21.57 -8.21
N ASP A 142 23.05 -21.61 -7.01
CA ASP A 142 21.71 -22.14 -6.76
C ASP A 142 20.65 -21.05 -6.93
N PHE A 143 20.06 -21.04 -8.13
CA PHE A 143 18.89 -20.22 -8.46
C PHE A 143 17.57 -21.00 -8.33
N SER A 144 17.55 -22.09 -7.53
CA SER A 144 16.29 -22.77 -7.24
C SER A 144 15.28 -21.80 -6.63
N GLY A 145 14.04 -21.85 -7.14
CA GLY A 145 12.98 -20.91 -6.76
C GLY A 145 12.98 -19.58 -7.53
N ALA A 146 13.92 -19.34 -8.45
CA ALA A 146 13.82 -18.23 -9.38
C ALA A 146 12.58 -18.37 -10.29
N PRO A 147 11.85 -17.28 -10.59
CA PRO A 147 10.73 -17.31 -11.52
C PRO A 147 11.15 -17.85 -12.90
N VAL A 148 10.24 -18.56 -13.56
CA VAL A 148 10.53 -19.20 -14.85
C VAL A 148 10.95 -18.14 -15.88
N GLY A 149 12.09 -18.37 -16.53
CA GLY A 149 12.64 -17.47 -17.55
C GLY A 149 13.28 -16.19 -16.99
N ALA A 150 13.41 -16.06 -15.67
CA ALA A 150 14.20 -14.99 -15.07
C ALA A 150 15.66 -15.05 -15.54
N LEU A 151 16.27 -13.88 -15.70
CA LEU A 151 17.72 -13.79 -15.86
C LEU A 151 18.39 -14.04 -14.52
N THR A 152 19.52 -14.72 -14.54
CA THR A 152 20.28 -15.09 -13.34
C THR A 152 21.67 -14.51 -13.41
N TYR A 153 22.10 -13.85 -12.34
CA TYR A 153 23.42 -13.25 -12.23
C TYR A 153 24.00 -13.47 -10.83
N GLU A 154 25.32 -13.56 -10.73
CA GLU A 154 26.02 -13.34 -9.48
C GLU A 154 26.24 -11.84 -9.24
N VAL A 155 26.27 -11.41 -7.98
CA VAL A 155 26.44 -10.00 -7.58
C VAL A 155 27.76 -9.41 -8.10
N ALA A 156 28.82 -10.21 -8.27
CA ALA A 156 30.08 -9.77 -8.84
C ALA A 156 29.92 -9.21 -10.26
N GLN A 157 28.95 -9.69 -11.03
CA GLN A 157 28.69 -9.22 -12.39
C GLN A 157 28.04 -7.82 -12.42
N PHE A 158 27.49 -7.36 -11.29
CA PHE A 158 27.03 -5.98 -11.11
C PHE A 158 28.16 -5.04 -10.65
N GLN A 159 29.32 -5.58 -10.28
CA GLN A 159 30.45 -4.85 -9.70
C GLN A 159 31.67 -4.79 -10.65
N ASP A 160 31.47 -4.96 -11.96
CA ASP A 160 32.52 -5.06 -12.98
C ASP A 160 33.29 -3.75 -13.27
N GLY A 161 33.19 -2.75 -12.39
CA GLY A 161 33.84 -1.43 -12.53
C GLY A 161 33.16 -0.52 -13.56
N GLU A 162 32.60 -1.08 -14.62
CA GLU A 162 31.89 -0.38 -15.70
C GLU A 162 30.36 -0.35 -15.50
N GLY A 163 29.84 -1.14 -14.54
CA GLY A 163 28.42 -1.26 -14.25
C GLY A 163 27.61 -1.88 -15.38
N THR A 164 28.21 -2.75 -16.19
CA THR A 164 27.64 -3.18 -17.50
C THR A 164 26.27 -3.81 -17.36
N VAL A 165 26.11 -4.75 -16.42
CA VAL A 165 24.82 -5.42 -16.19
C VAL A 165 23.77 -4.45 -15.70
N TRP A 166 24.13 -3.52 -14.80
CA TRP A 166 23.21 -2.50 -14.32
C TRP A 166 22.72 -1.62 -15.47
N ARG A 167 23.64 -1.07 -16.27
CA ARG A 167 23.32 -0.21 -17.41
C ARG A 167 22.44 -0.90 -18.44
N ASN A 168 22.78 -2.14 -18.78
CA ASN A 168 22.03 -2.91 -19.77
C ASN A 168 20.59 -3.21 -19.35
N HIS A 169 20.27 -3.26 -18.05
CA HIS A 169 18.93 -3.64 -17.60
C HIS A 169 18.14 -2.48 -16.98
N ALA A 170 18.80 -1.50 -16.38
CA ALA A 170 18.17 -0.37 -15.72
C ALA A 170 17.86 0.79 -16.68
N GLU A 171 18.61 0.94 -17.78
CA GLU A 171 18.49 2.09 -18.69
C GLU A 171 17.59 1.82 -19.91
N GLU A 172 17.10 0.59 -20.10
CA GLU A 172 16.33 0.16 -21.29
C GLU A 172 14.92 0.78 -21.42
N GLY A 173 14.47 1.61 -20.48
CA GLY A 173 13.09 2.12 -20.44
C GLY A 173 12.03 1.04 -20.19
N VAL A 174 12.45 -0.19 -19.90
CA VAL A 174 11.62 -1.32 -19.51
C VAL A 174 11.71 -1.49 -18.00
N ILE A 175 10.57 -1.59 -17.33
CA ILE A 175 10.54 -1.83 -15.89
C ILE A 175 10.98 -3.28 -15.62
N LYS A 176 12.04 -3.43 -14.82
CA LYS A 176 12.57 -4.73 -14.36
C LYS A 176 12.32 -4.92 -12.86
N ARG A 177 12.17 -6.17 -12.45
CA ARG A 177 12.16 -6.60 -11.05
C ARG A 177 13.49 -7.27 -10.71
N PHE A 178 14.21 -6.70 -9.76
CA PHE A 178 15.44 -7.28 -9.21
C PHE A 178 15.11 -8.04 -7.93
N LEU A 179 15.47 -9.32 -7.87
CA LEU A 179 15.30 -10.19 -6.71
C LEU A 179 16.67 -10.58 -6.19
N PHE A 180 16.99 -10.22 -4.96
CA PHE A 180 18.23 -10.59 -4.29
C PHE A 180 17.97 -11.81 -3.41
N LYS A 181 18.81 -12.84 -3.49
CA LYS A 181 18.71 -14.01 -2.61
C LYS A 181 18.95 -13.58 -1.16
N GLY A 182 17.97 -13.84 -0.30
CA GLY A 182 18.05 -13.51 1.13
C GLY A 182 18.92 -14.51 1.88
N GLY A 183 19.72 -14.03 2.84
CA GLY A 183 20.41 -14.89 3.81
C GLY A 183 21.74 -15.49 3.33
N ALA A 184 22.40 -14.87 2.36
CA ALA A 184 23.78 -15.21 2.05
C ALA A 184 24.72 -14.73 3.15
N THR A 185 25.18 -15.69 3.95
CA THR A 185 26.35 -15.53 4.83
C THR A 185 27.62 -15.85 4.06
#